data_AF-A0A0C4EJA3-F1
#
_entry.id   AF-A0A0C4EJA3-F1
#
_cell.length_a   1.000
_cell.length_b   1.000
_cell.length_c   1.000
_cell.angle_alpha   90.00
_cell.angle_beta   90.00
_cell.angle_gamma   90.00
#
_symmetry.space_group_name_H-M   'P 1'
#
loop_
_entity.id
_entity.type
_entity.pdbx_description
1 polymer ?
#
loop_
_entity_poly.entity_id
_entity_poly.type
_entity_poly.pdbx_seq_one_letter_code
_entity_poly.pdbx_strand_id
1 'polypeptide(L)' 'MVSNATDKQGAIELLETAIDRIGESLKKDGGQLIVKMKPKAVSETDDLELAALMERVARENKEVSGDEDSDAD' A
#
# COMPACT_ATOMS: atom_id res chain seq x y z
N MET A 1 -5.71 1.28 6.14
CA MET A 1 -6.34 2.57 6.47
C MET A 1 -5.63 3.61 5.65
N VAL A 2 -6.36 4.39 4.84
CA VAL A 2 -5.80 5.49 4.04
C VAL A 2 -6.51 6.75 4.53
N SER A 3 -5.76 7.80 4.85
CA SER A 3 -6.31 9.06 5.36
C SER A 3 -5.63 10.21 4.65
N ASN A 4 -6.41 11.19 4.22
CA ASN A 4 -5.91 12.39 3.56
C ASN A 4 -5.72 13.49 4.61
N ALA A 5 -4.56 14.13 4.61
CA ALA A 5 -4.25 15.21 5.53
C ALA A 5 -3.33 16.24 4.85
N THR A 6 -3.56 17.53 5.15
CA THR A 6 -2.70 18.64 4.69
C THR A 6 -1.36 18.66 5.43
N ASP A 7 -1.35 18.26 6.71
CA ASP A 7 -0.13 18.01 7.48
C ASP A 7 0.20 16.51 7.45
N LYS A 8 1.13 16.16 6.55
CA LYS A 8 1.56 14.76 6.36
C LYS A 8 2.33 14.23 7.56
N GLN A 9 3.10 15.07 8.24
CA GLN A 9 3.95 14.63 9.34
C GLN A 9 3.11 14.39 10.60
N GLY A 10 2.26 15.35 10.96
CA GLY A 10 1.34 15.22 12.09
C GLY A 10 0.34 14.07 11.89
N ALA A 11 -0.09 13.80 10.66
CA ALA A 11 -0.97 12.68 10.36
C ALA A 11 -0.29 11.31 10.55
N ILE A 12 0.98 11.16 10.19
CA ILE A 12 1.75 9.93 10.44
C ILE A 12 1.85 9.67 11.95
N GLU A 13 2.26 10.69 12.72
CA GLU A 13 2.43 10.57 14.17
C GLU A 13 1.11 10.22 14.88
N LEU A 14 -0.01 10.81 14.43
CA LEU A 14 -1.34 10.50 14.93
C LEU A 14 -1.74 9.04 14.60
N LEU A 15 -1.44 8.57 13.39
CA LEU A 15 -1.70 7.19 12.97
C LEU A 15 -0.87 6.19 13.77
N GLU A 16 0.40 6.48 14.05
CA GLU A 16 1.24 5.65 14.91
C GLU A 16 0.67 5.57 16.33
N THR A 17 0.32 6.71 16.92
CA THR A 17 -0.30 6.77 18.25
C THR A 17 -1.62 5.98 18.30
N ALA A 18 -2.44 6.06 17.24
CA ALA A 18 -3.70 5.33 17.16
C ALA A 18 -3.48 3.82 17.09
N ILE A 19 -2.50 3.36 16.30
CA ILE A 19 -2.12 1.95 16.18
C ILE A 19 -1.68 1.40 17.54
N ASP A 20 -0.87 2.15 18.28
CA ASP A 20 -0.40 1.73 19.61
C ASP A 20 -1.57 1.58 20.60
N ARG A 21 -2.48 2.57 20.65
CA ARG A 21 -3.67 2.51 21.50
C ARG A 21 -4.58 1.33 21.16
N ILE A 22 -4.76 1.04 19.88
CA ILE A 22 -5.55 -0.13 19.44
C ILE A 22 -4.84 -1.43 19.86
N GLY A 23 -3.52 -1.48 19.70
CA GLY A 23 -2.71 -2.62 20.14
C GLY A 23 -2.81 -2.87 21.65
N GLU A 24 -2.79 -1.81 22.47
CA GLU A 24 -3.01 -1.90 23.92
C GLU A 24 -4.41 -2.39 24.26
N SER A 25 -5.44 -1.88 23.58
CA SER A 25 -6.82 -2.32 23.79
C SER A 25 -6.97 -3.81 23.45
N LEU A 26 -6.45 -4.24 22.30
CA LEU A 26 -6.51 -5.64 21.88
C LEU A 26 -5.75 -6.55 22.84
N LYS A 27 -4.58 -6.13 23.34
CA LYS A 27 -3.83 -6.89 24.35
C LYS A 27 -4.60 -7.09 25.65
N LYS A 28 -5.37 -6.09 26.10
CA LYS A 28 -6.23 -6.22 27.30
C LYS A 28 -7.30 -7.30 27.13
N ASP A 29 -7.80 -7.46 25.91
CA ASP A 29 -8.82 -8.45 25.55
C ASP A 29 -8.22 -9.81 25.13
N GLY A 30 -6.90 -9.99 25.25
CA GLY A 30 -6.20 -11.23 24.89
C GLY A 30 -5.90 -11.39 23.39
N GLY A 31 -6.11 -10.36 22.58
CA GLY A 31 -5.79 -10.31 21.16
C GLY A 31 -4.38 -9.78 20.85
N GLN A 32 -3.98 -9.87 19.58
CA GLN A 32 -2.70 -9.36 19.09
C GLN A 32 -2.90 -8.55 17.80
N LEU A 33 -2.25 -7.39 17.72
CA LEU A 33 -2.18 -6.57 16.50
C LEU A 33 -0.82 -6.80 15.81
N ILE A 34 -0.85 -7.15 14.51
CA ILE A 34 0.35 -7.27 13.68
C ILE A 34 0.30 -6.21 12.58
N VAL A 35 1.20 -5.24 12.67
CA VAL A 35 1.36 -4.18 11.67
C VAL A 35 2.28 -4.68 10.56
N LYS A 36 1.72 -5.09 9.42
CA LYS A 36 2.50 -5.56 8.26
C LYS A 36 3.24 -4.44 7.52
N MET A 37 2.73 -3.22 7.61
CA MET A 37 3.32 -2.04 6.99
C MET A 37 3.09 -0.84 7.89
N LYS A 38 4.16 -0.10 8.20
CA LYS A 38 4.07 1.14 8.98
C LYS A 38 3.36 2.23 8.17
N PRO A 39 2.70 3.21 8.82
CA PRO A 39 2.13 4.36 8.14
C PRO A 39 3.21 5.08 7.32
N LYS A 40 2.90 5.40 6.07
CA LYS A 40 3.76 6.20 5.19
C LYS A 40 2.90 7.28 4.52
N ALA A 41 3.42 8.49 4.43
CA ALA A 41 2.78 9.54 3.64
C ALA A 41 3.04 9.24 2.15
N VAL A 42 1.98 9.31 1.36
CA VAL A 42 2.04 9.32 -0.10
C VAL A 42 1.64 10.71 -0.57
N SER A 43 2.34 11.25 -1.58
CA SER A 43 1.94 12.48 -2.25
C SER A 43 1.14 12.20 -3.51
N GLU A 44 0.35 13.17 -3.97
CA GLU A 44 -0.37 13.06 -5.25
C GLU A 44 0.59 12.80 -6.43
N THR A 45 1.81 13.35 -6.35
CA THR A 45 2.87 13.07 -7.34
C THR A 45 3.32 11.62 -7.29
N ASP A 46 3.53 11.06 -6.09
CA ASP A 46 3.93 9.65 -5.94
C ASP A 46 2.84 8.70 -6.45
N ASP A 47 1.56 9.05 -6.24
CA ASP A 47 0.43 8.27 -6.74
C ASP A 47 0.33 8.32 -8.28
N LEU A 48 0.60 9.48 -8.90
CA LEU A 48 0.65 9.63 -10.36
C LEU A 48 1.81 8.83 -10.98
N GLU A 49 3.00 8.89 -10.37
CA GLU A 49 4.16 8.13 -10.83
C GLU A 49 3.93 6.62 -10.67
N LEU A 50 3.34 6.20 -9.55
CA LEU A 50 2.98 4.80 -9.32
C LEU A 50 1.92 4.33 -10.33
N ALA A 51 0.92 5.14 -10.63
CA ALA A 51 -0.10 4.81 -11.63
C ALA A 51 0.52 4.66 -13.03
N ALA A 52 1.42 5.56 -13.41
CA ALA A 52 2.14 5.48 -14.68
C ALA A 52 3.03 4.24 -14.76
N LEU A 53 3.72 3.89 -13.66
CA LEU A 53 4.53 2.68 -13.57
C LEU A 53 3.66 1.41 -13.70
N MET A 54 2.52 1.38 -13.01
CA MET A 54 1.58 0.26 -13.04
C MET A 54 0.97 0.08 -14.44
N GLU A 55 0.62 1.17 -15.13
CA GLU A 55 0.11 1.13 -16.49
C GLU A 55 1.17 0.60 -17.47
N ARG A 56 2.42 1.04 -17.33
CA ARG A 56 3.54 0.56 -18.13
C ARG A 56 3.76 -0.93 -17.93
N VAL A 57 3.83 -1.38 -16.68
CA VAL A 57 4.01 -2.81 -16.35
C VAL A 57 2.82 -3.64 -16.84
N ALA A 58 1.60 -3.12 -16.73
CA ALA A 58 0.42 -3.81 -17.25
C ALA A 58 0.46 -3.96 -18.79
N ARG A 59 0.97 -2.96 -19.50
CA ARG A 59 1.17 -3.00 -20.95
C ARG A 59 2.24 -4.00 -21.35
N GLU A 60 3.40 -3.95 -20.69
CA GLU A 60 4.50 -4.89 -20.92
C GLU A 60 4.08 -6.35 -20.64
N ASN A 61 3.37 -6.60 -19.52
CA ASN A 61 2.85 -7.95 -19.21
C ASN A 61 1.79 -8.43 -20.22
N LYS A 62 0.98 -7.51 -20.79
CA LYS A 62 -0.04 -7.84 -21.78
C LYS A 62 0.58 -8.18 -23.14
N GLU A 63 1.66 -7.50 -23.51
CA GLU A 63 2.41 -7.74 -24.76
C GLU A 63 3.26 -9.03 -24.68
N VAL A 64 3.70 -9.45 -23.48
CA VAL A 64 4.47 -10.69 -23.28
C VAL A 64 3.58 -11.96 -23.27
N SER A 65 2.29 -11.86 -22.97
CA SER A 65 1.38 -13.02 -22.89
C SER A 65 0.94 -13.61 -24.25
N GLY A 66 1.51 -13.15 -25.37
CA GLY A 66 0.95 -13.33 -26.71
C GLY A 66 1.66 -14.28 -27.69
N ASP A 67 2.87 -14.77 -27.42
CA ASP A 67 3.68 -15.52 -28.41
C ASP A 67 4.49 -16.71 -27.83
N GLU A 68 3.97 -17.45 -26.83
CA GLU A 68 4.52 -18.76 -26.42
C GLU A 68 3.47 -19.88 -26.37
N ASP A 69 2.40 -19.80 -27.19
CA ASP A 69 1.52 -20.96 -27.46
C ASP A 69 1.29 -21.12 -28.97
N SER A 70 2.39 -21.10 -29.71
CA SER A 70 2.45 -21.37 -31.15
C SER A 70 3.64 -22.28 -31.46
N ASP A 71 3.67 -23.46 -30.83
CA ASP A 71 4.30 -24.63 -31.43
C ASP A 71 3.34 -25.80 -31.30
N ALA A 72 2.76 -26.15 -32.45
CA ALA A 72 1.89 -27.28 -32.68
C ALA A 72 2.73 -28.51 -33.06
N ASP A 73 2.66 -29.58 -32.27
CA ASP A 73 2.53 -31.02 -32.64
C ASP A 73 2.72 -31.92 -31.39
#